data_AF-A0A928MYG3-F1
#
_entry.id   AF-A0A928MYG3-F1
#
_cell.length_a   1.000
_cell.length_b   1.000
_cell.length_c   1.000
_cell.angle_alpha   90.00
_cell.angle_beta   90.00
_cell.angle_gamma   90.00
#
_symmetry.space_group_name_H-M   'P 1'
#
loop_
_entity.id
_entity.type
_entity.pdbx_description
1 polymer ?
#
loop_
_entity_poly.entity_id
_entity_poly.type
_entity_poly.pdbx_seq_one_letter_code
_entity_poly.pdbx_strand_id
1 'polypeptide(L)'
;MNIFKTSISTFDGKGSMAVTLKRPSILTLAKLGKIPNPLLGAATKLFEFAPQGEAVSIKEIGEILHIIAEASLVEPKYSEICDDLTDEQLMEIYHYVKEGADGLEYFRCLGKLSSCSDGGKNEQTGGKRNA
;
A
#
# COMPACT_ATOMS: atom_id res chain seq x y z
N MET A 1 -19.93 -11.16 3.30
CA MET A 1 -18.91 -10.26 2.70
C MET A 1 -17.90 -9.98 3.80
N ASN A 2 -16.62 -10.28 3.59
CA ASN A 2 -15.63 -10.16 4.65
C ASN A 2 -15.11 -8.71 4.68
N ILE A 3 -15.55 -7.97 5.69
CA ILE A 3 -15.18 -6.57 5.93
C ILE A 3 -14.22 -6.56 7.12
N PHE A 4 -13.10 -5.88 6.99
CA PHE A 4 -12.09 -5.77 8.04
C PHE A 4 -11.80 -4.31 8.33
N LYS A 5 -11.76 -3.99 9.62
CA LYS A 5 -11.27 -2.70 10.10
C LYS A 5 -9.78 -2.81 10.29
N THR A 6 -9.04 -1.95 9.61
CA THR A 6 -7.58 -1.90 9.68
C THR A 6 -7.13 -0.43 9.67
N SER A 7 -5.83 -0.21 9.82
CA SER A 7 -5.27 1.12 9.68
C SER A 7 -4.22 1.13 8.58
N ILE A 8 -4.29 2.12 7.70
CA ILE A 8 -3.27 2.41 6.68
C ILE A 8 -2.41 3.59 7.16
N SER A 9 -1.23 3.80 6.58
CA SER A 9 -0.36 4.94 6.89
C SER A 9 -1.08 6.28 6.71
N THR A 10 -0.76 7.29 7.53
CA THR A 10 -1.21 8.67 7.31
C THR A 10 -0.35 9.38 6.29
N PHE A 11 -0.87 10.49 5.75
CA PHE A 11 -0.23 11.31 4.72
C PHE A 11 1.17 11.85 5.09
N ASP A 12 1.48 11.95 6.39
CA ASP A 12 2.77 12.41 6.89
C ASP A 12 3.78 11.27 7.14
N GLY A 13 3.38 10.01 6.89
CA GLY A 13 4.17 8.81 7.15
C GLY A 13 4.46 8.56 8.64
N LYS A 14 3.87 9.33 9.55
CA LYS A 14 4.17 9.29 11.00
C LYS A 14 3.04 8.72 11.84
N GLY A 15 1.88 8.44 11.24
CA GLY A 15 0.70 7.92 11.90
C GLY A 15 -0.03 6.87 11.07
N SER A 16 -1.21 6.47 11.54
CA SER A 16 -2.09 5.52 10.83
C SER A 16 -3.54 5.99 10.90
N MET A 17 -4.26 5.99 9.78
CA MET A 17 -5.69 6.30 9.72
C MET A 17 -6.53 5.03 9.68
N ALA A 18 -7.64 5.01 10.42
CA ALA A 18 -8.54 3.87 10.47
C ALA A 18 -9.39 3.80 9.20
N VAL A 19 -9.36 2.65 8.53
CA VAL A 19 -10.13 2.37 7.33
C VAL A 19 -10.85 1.03 7.46
N THR A 20 -12.05 0.97 6.94
CA THR A 20 -12.83 -0.25 6.78
C THR A 20 -12.66 -0.72 5.34
N LEU A 21 -11.95 -1.83 5.15
CA LEU A 21 -11.69 -2.42 3.85
C LEU A 21 -12.51 -3.70 3.65
N LYS A 22 -12.88 -3.97 2.41
CA LYS A 22 -13.30 -5.29 1.96
C LYS A 22 -12.28 -5.79 0.94
N ARG A 23 -12.24 -7.12 0.76
CA ARG A 23 -11.39 -7.74 -0.25
C ARG A 23 -12.19 -8.04 -1.52
N PRO A 24 -12.21 -7.14 -2.54
CA PRO A 24 -12.84 -7.46 -3.80
C PRO A 24 -12.06 -8.55 -4.53
N SER A 25 -12.76 -9.33 -5.35
CA SER A 25 -12.11 -10.25 -6.28
C SER A 25 -11.79 -9.49 -7.57
N ILE A 26 -10.50 -9.38 -7.94
CA ILE A 26 -10.09 -8.76 -9.21
C ILE A 26 -10.74 -9.43 -10.41
N LEU A 27 -10.83 -10.76 -10.40
CA LEU A 27 -11.55 -11.52 -11.43
C LEU A 27 -13.03 -11.11 -11.51
N THR A 28 -13.65 -10.81 -10.37
CA THR A 28 -15.03 -10.29 -10.33
C THR A 28 -15.11 -8.87 -10.88
N LEU A 29 -14.15 -8.00 -10.56
CA LEU A 29 -14.09 -6.64 -11.10
C LEU A 29 -13.90 -6.64 -12.63
N ALA A 30 -13.02 -7.50 -13.14
CA ALA A 30 -12.83 -7.73 -14.56
C ALA A 30 -14.13 -8.25 -15.22
N LYS A 31 -14.75 -9.29 -14.64
CA LYS A 31 -16.01 -9.86 -15.13
C LYS A 31 -17.15 -8.83 -15.18
N LEU A 32 -17.24 -7.95 -14.20
CA LEU A 32 -18.28 -6.91 -14.12
C LEU A 32 -17.99 -5.68 -14.99
N GLY A 33 -16.87 -5.66 -15.74
CA GLY A 33 -16.47 -4.52 -16.55
C GLY A 33 -16.03 -3.30 -15.75
N LYS A 34 -15.72 -3.49 -14.45
CA LYS A 34 -15.16 -2.42 -13.60
C LYS A 34 -13.70 -2.12 -13.94
N ILE A 35 -12.99 -3.11 -14.47
CA ILE A 35 -11.67 -2.90 -15.09
C ILE A 35 -11.90 -2.73 -16.60
N PRO A 36 -11.60 -1.57 -17.18
CA PRO A 36 -11.66 -1.34 -18.61
C PRO A 36 -10.84 -2.36 -19.40
N ASN A 37 -11.32 -2.80 -20.56
CA ASN A 37 -10.61 -3.76 -21.43
C ASN A 37 -9.15 -3.39 -21.73
N PRO A 38 -8.79 -2.11 -22.00
CA PRO A 38 -7.40 -1.73 -22.20
C PRO A 38 -6.51 -2.00 -20.98
N LEU A 39 -7.07 -1.96 -19.77
CA LEU A 39 -6.36 -2.16 -18.52
C LEU A 39 -6.31 -3.62 -18.06
N LEU A 40 -6.99 -4.55 -18.74
CA LEU A 40 -6.98 -5.97 -18.35
C LEU A 40 -5.57 -6.55 -18.38
N GLY A 41 -4.75 -6.20 -19.38
CA GLY A 41 -3.36 -6.66 -19.45
C GLY A 41 -2.50 -6.16 -18.29
N ALA A 42 -2.70 -4.91 -17.87
CA ALA A 42 -2.03 -4.33 -16.72
C ALA A 42 -2.54 -4.95 -15.40
N ALA A 43 -3.84 -5.26 -15.29
CA ALA A 43 -4.42 -5.91 -14.11
C ALA A 43 -3.90 -7.34 -13.95
N THR A 44 -3.78 -8.08 -15.05
CA THR A 44 -3.16 -9.41 -15.08
C THR A 44 -1.71 -9.33 -14.61
N LYS A 45 -0.90 -8.37 -15.11
CA LYS A 45 0.50 -8.22 -14.68
C LYS A 45 0.65 -7.80 -13.23
N LEU A 46 -0.27 -7.00 -12.71
CA LEU A 46 -0.28 -6.60 -11.31
C LEU A 46 -0.58 -7.82 -10.41
N PHE A 47 -1.55 -8.66 -10.79
CA PHE A 47 -2.10 -9.73 -9.97
C PHE A 47 -1.43 -11.12 -10.18
N GLU A 48 -0.89 -11.41 -11.36
CA GLU A 48 -0.29 -12.69 -11.74
C GLU A 48 1.25 -12.66 -11.82
N PHE A 49 1.83 -13.74 -11.29
CA PHE A 49 3.22 -14.17 -11.34
C PHE A 49 3.66 -14.65 -12.76
N ALA A 50 3.62 -13.80 -13.79
CA ALA A 50 4.06 -14.17 -15.15
C ALA A 50 5.31 -13.38 -15.59
N PRO A 51 6.23 -14.01 -16.35
CA PRO A 51 7.56 -13.48 -16.62
C PRO A 51 7.52 -12.22 -17.50
N GLN A 52 8.38 -11.29 -17.11
CA GLN A 52 8.85 -10.10 -17.81
C GLN A 52 8.71 -10.18 -19.35
N GLY A 53 8.11 -9.17 -19.97
CA GLY A 53 8.07 -9.05 -21.42
C GLY A 53 7.51 -7.75 -21.96
N GLU A 54 6.54 -7.14 -21.27
CA GLU A 54 5.95 -5.87 -21.69
C GLU A 54 5.84 -4.90 -20.52
N ALA A 55 6.52 -3.75 -20.65
CA ALA A 55 6.39 -2.64 -19.71
C ALA A 55 4.93 -2.19 -19.64
N VAL A 56 4.36 -2.23 -18.43
CA VAL A 56 3.08 -1.56 -18.14
C VAL A 56 3.39 -0.09 -17.92
N SER A 57 2.60 0.79 -18.50
CA SER A 57 2.76 2.22 -18.22
C SER A 57 2.41 2.50 -16.76
N ILE A 58 3.15 3.42 -16.13
CA ILE A 58 2.85 3.90 -14.77
C ILE A 58 1.40 4.39 -14.67
N LYS A 59 0.87 4.95 -15.76
CA LYS A 59 -0.51 5.39 -15.87
C LYS A 59 -1.50 4.23 -15.69
N GLU A 60 -1.32 3.13 -16.42
CA GLU A 60 -2.22 1.96 -16.33
C GLU A 60 -2.14 1.32 -14.94
N ILE A 61 -0.95 1.29 -14.33
CA ILE A 61 -0.76 0.83 -12.94
C ILE A 61 -1.58 1.70 -11.99
N GLY A 62 -1.42 3.03 -12.08
CA GLY A 62 -2.16 3.98 -11.23
C GLY A 62 -3.67 3.83 -11.38
N GLU A 63 -4.17 3.76 -12.61
CA GLU A 63 -5.61 3.58 -12.87
C GLU A 63 -6.15 2.28 -12.24
N ILE A 64 -5.39 1.18 -12.29
CA ILE A 64 -5.79 -0.06 -11.64
C ILE A 64 -5.77 0.06 -10.12
N LEU A 65 -4.73 0.66 -9.55
CA LEU A 65 -4.65 0.85 -8.10
C LEU A 65 -5.84 1.65 -7.57
N HIS A 66 -6.25 2.70 -8.30
CA HIS A 66 -7.44 3.48 -7.96
C HIS A 66 -8.75 2.68 -8.10
N ILE A 67 -8.91 1.86 -9.15
CA ILE A 67 -10.07 0.96 -9.29
C ILE A 67 -10.13 -0.04 -8.13
N ILE A 68 -8.98 -0.58 -7.71
CA ILE A 68 -8.88 -1.51 -6.58
C ILE A 68 -9.22 -0.77 -5.29
N ALA A 69 -8.70 0.43 -5.06
CA ALA A 69 -8.99 1.24 -3.88
C ALA A 69 -10.49 1.57 -3.79
N GLU A 70 -11.11 2.01 -4.87
CA GLU A 70 -12.55 2.27 -4.95
C GLU A 70 -13.38 1.01 -4.63
N ALA A 71 -12.96 -0.14 -5.17
CA ALA A 71 -13.63 -1.40 -4.91
C ALA A 71 -13.37 -1.96 -3.51
N SER A 72 -12.38 -1.46 -2.77
CA SER A 72 -11.94 -2.00 -1.48
C SER A 72 -12.35 -1.14 -0.29
N LEU A 73 -12.36 0.18 -0.45
CA LEU A 73 -12.74 1.12 0.60
C LEU A 73 -14.26 1.07 0.86
N VAL A 74 -14.62 0.71 2.09
CA VAL A 74 -16.00 0.76 2.59
C VAL A 74 -16.21 2.05 3.38
N GLU A 75 -15.28 2.38 4.29
CA GLU A 75 -15.25 3.62 5.07
C GLU A 75 -13.79 4.06 5.29
N PRO A 76 -13.44 5.35 5.11
CA PRO A 76 -14.22 6.37 4.41
C PRO A 76 -14.49 5.95 2.96
N LYS A 77 -15.42 6.61 2.29
CA LYS A 77 -15.67 6.30 0.88
C LYS A 77 -14.47 6.78 0.07
N TYR A 78 -14.11 6.01 -0.95
CA TYR A 78 -13.02 6.40 -1.86
C TYR A 78 -13.21 7.82 -2.43
N SER A 79 -14.44 8.21 -2.78
CA SER A 79 -14.76 9.56 -3.27
C SER A 79 -14.48 10.70 -2.28
N GLU A 80 -14.29 10.40 -1.00
CA GLU A 80 -14.00 11.39 0.05
C GLU A 80 -12.50 11.62 0.25
N ILE A 81 -11.66 10.67 -0.18
CA ILE A 81 -10.22 10.67 0.09
C ILE A 81 -9.36 10.42 -1.16
N CYS A 82 -9.96 10.27 -2.34
CA CYS A 82 -9.24 9.89 -3.55
C CYS A 82 -8.12 10.85 -3.93
N ASP A 83 -8.31 12.14 -3.68
CA ASP A 83 -7.35 13.19 -4.03
C ASP A 83 -6.19 13.27 -3.04
N ASP A 84 -6.39 12.74 -1.82
CA ASP A 84 -5.38 12.74 -0.75
C ASP A 84 -4.58 11.43 -0.70
N LEU A 85 -5.07 10.36 -1.34
CA LEU A 85 -4.42 9.05 -1.33
C LEU A 85 -3.02 9.09 -1.99
N THR A 86 -2.00 8.76 -1.21
CA THR A 86 -0.62 8.65 -1.71
C THR A 86 -0.41 7.31 -2.42
N ASP A 87 0.62 7.25 -3.27
CA ASP A 87 1.04 6.01 -3.94
C ASP A 87 1.31 4.89 -2.93
N GLU A 88 1.89 5.22 -1.76
CA GLU A 88 2.16 4.28 -0.69
C GLU A 88 0.86 3.68 -0.11
N GLN A 89 -0.14 4.52 0.15
CA GLN A 89 -1.45 4.08 0.65
C GLN A 89 -2.19 3.22 -0.39
N LEU A 90 -2.12 3.57 -1.67
CA LEU A 90 -2.68 2.76 -2.75
C LEU A 90 -2.03 1.37 -2.81
N MET A 91 -0.71 1.30 -2.60
CA MET A 91 0.03 0.04 -2.55
C MET A 91 -0.30 -0.77 -1.29
N GLU A 92 -0.51 -0.13 -0.14
CA GLU A 92 -0.99 -0.79 1.08
C GLU A 92 -2.36 -1.45 0.87
N ILE A 93 -3.31 -0.71 0.29
CA ILE A 93 -4.64 -1.25 -0.02
C ILE A 93 -4.52 -2.40 -1.02
N TYR A 94 -3.68 -2.26 -2.05
CA TYR A 94 -3.44 -3.31 -3.02
C TYR A 94 -2.89 -4.58 -2.37
N HIS A 95 -1.85 -4.48 -1.54
CA HIS A 95 -1.28 -5.63 -0.83
C HIS A 95 -2.29 -6.27 0.12
N TYR A 96 -3.13 -5.47 0.79
CA TYR A 96 -4.24 -6.01 1.57
C TYR A 96 -5.23 -6.82 0.71
N VAL A 97 -5.55 -6.36 -0.51
CA VAL A 97 -6.44 -7.10 -1.41
C VAL A 97 -5.82 -8.42 -1.88
N LYS A 98 -4.51 -8.43 -2.12
CA LYS A 98 -3.75 -9.59 -2.60
C LYS A 98 -3.50 -10.62 -1.49
N GLU A 99 -3.04 -10.19 -0.32
CA GLU A 99 -2.50 -11.04 0.75
C GLU A 99 -3.35 -11.04 2.02
N GLY A 100 -4.36 -10.18 2.12
CA GLY A 100 -5.19 -10.04 3.32
C GLY A 100 -4.51 -9.23 4.42
N ALA A 101 -4.85 -9.51 5.69
CA ALA A 101 -4.30 -8.79 6.82
C ALA A 101 -2.76 -8.87 6.89
N ASP A 102 -2.18 -9.98 6.43
CA ASP A 102 -0.73 -10.23 6.42
C ASP A 102 0.00 -9.25 5.48
N GLY A 103 -0.64 -8.80 4.39
CA GLY A 103 -0.05 -7.82 3.46
C GLY A 103 0.20 -6.44 4.08
N LEU A 104 -0.53 -6.11 5.16
CA LEU A 104 -0.33 -4.86 5.92
C LEU A 104 0.79 -5.00 6.96
N GLU A 105 1.17 -6.22 7.35
CA GLU A 105 2.30 -6.42 8.27
C GLU A 105 3.64 -6.02 7.64
N TYR A 106 3.77 -6.16 6.32
CA TYR A 106 4.97 -5.76 5.57
C TYR A 106 5.32 -4.29 5.78
N PHE A 107 4.33 -3.39 5.65
CA PHE A 107 4.52 -1.95 5.84
C PHE A 107 4.70 -1.57 7.31
N ARG A 108 4.02 -2.28 8.22
CA ARG A 108 4.21 -2.09 9.68
C ARG A 108 5.62 -2.46 10.14
N CYS A 109 6.24 -3.44 9.51
CA CYS A 109 7.62 -3.82 9.78
C CYS A 109 8.60 -2.81 9.17
N LEU A 110 8.32 -2.33 7.95
CA LEU A 110 9.13 -1.31 7.28
C LEU A 110 9.14 0.03 8.03
N GLY A 111 7.99 0.48 8.53
CA GLY A 111 7.87 1.68 9.37
C GLY A 111 8.58 1.55 10.73
N LYS A 112 8.72 0.33 11.26
CA LYS A 112 9.55 0.08 12.45
C LYS A 112 11.04 0.23 12.15
N LEU A 113 11.49 -0.21 10.96
CA LEU A 113 12.89 -0.09 10.56
C LEU A 113 13.31 1.37 10.36
N SER A 114 12.44 2.21 9.81
CA SER A 114 12.68 3.66 9.68
C SER A 114 12.64 4.42 11.01
N SER A 115 11.96 3.89 12.03
CA SER A 115 11.94 4.44 13.39
C SER A 115 13.18 4.08 14.24
N CYS A 116 14.03 3.16 13.77
CA CYS A 116 15.31 2.81 14.41
C CYS A 116 16.47 3.55 13.73
N SER A 117 16.40 4.88 13.67
CA SER A 117 17.51 5.75 13.29
C SER A 117 17.47 7.05 14.09
N ASP A 118 17.25 6.96 15.40
CA ASP A 118 17.60 8.06 16.28
C ASP A 118 18.38 7.53 17.49
N GLY A 119 19.53 8.14 17.71
CA GLY A 119 20.59 7.62 18.58
C GLY A 119 22.00 8.05 18.18
N GLY A 120 22.15 9.17 17.47
CA GLY A 120 23.40 9.91 17.51
C GLY A 120 23.57 10.51 18.90
N LYS A 121 24.57 10.06 19.67
CA LYS A 121 25.17 10.87 20.72
C LYS A 121 26.66 11.05 20.42
N ASN A 122 26.98 12.28 20.04
CA ASN A 122 28.32 12.81 19.89
C ASN A 122 28.90 13.22 21.26
N GLU A 123 30.17 12.84 21.43
CA GLU A 123 31.29 13.66 21.93
C GLU A 123 31.58 13.91 23.43
N GLN A 124 32.90 14.04 23.65
CA GLN A 124 33.67 14.62 24.77
C GLN A 124 34.03 13.65 25.92
N THR A 125 35.25 13.54 26.46
CA THR A 125 36.51 14.31 26.35
C THR A 125 37.57 13.61 27.23
N GLY A 126 38.85 13.84 26.96
CA GLY A 126 39.87 14.05 28.01
C GLY A 126 40.54 12.80 28.60
N GLY A 127 41.85 12.64 28.35
CA GLY A 127 42.63 11.49 28.81
C GLY A 127 43.16 11.55 30.24
N LYS A 128 43.81 10.45 30.65
CA LYS A 128 44.99 10.42 31.53
C LYS A 128 45.59 8.99 31.59
N ARG A 129 46.73 8.83 30.91
CA ARG A 129 48.02 8.29 31.38
C ARG A 129 48.06 7.24 32.52
N ASN A 130 48.83 6.18 32.22
CA ASN A 130 49.77 5.40 33.07
C ASN A 130 49.24 4.23 33.91
N ALA A 131 49.75 3.02 33.65
CA ALA A 131 50.81 2.38 34.44
C ALA A 131 51.52 1.31 33.59
#